data_AF-A0A5C6G4X5-F1
#
_entry.id   AF-A0A5C6G4X5-F1
#
_cell.length_a   1.000
_cell.length_b   1.000
_cell.length_c   1.000
_cell.angle_alpha   90.00
_cell.angle_beta   90.00
_cell.angle_gamma   90.00
#
_symmetry.space_group_name_H-M   'P 1'
#
loop_
_entity.id
_entity.type
_entity.pdbx_description
1 polymer ?
#
loop_
_entity_poly.entity_id
_entity_poly.type
_entity_poly.pdbx_seq_one_letter_code
_entity_poly.pdbx_strand_id
1 'polypeptide(L)'
;MLTENGDVTSRTTEDALVDTITGPRLRDALEAAWKDDALITLKTIFNSRSYLGKGSRFTFYRAAGWLAQNRPLTLVSNLEWLCRPVIEKKVDKQGDDDLVIIEAEKDLDERTAFDVKHGVSLGYWKDLLNLLALAVNNTLDVLSNPRDVLNVEDVHSSISGQASTRSGAGDTNKQHLPQCGHTAETVRQIQRRTRDDCVTKQLYIFFNNTVVYRAIHLTVAWVFAEQLQKDLAARQSVDISVRNGVSLCGKWAPSHGNFHDKHTLSFGNEQARSTIRETYLRYAENSIVKISALRKHLEVVERDITAGTFEISDTIGFLH
;
A
#
# COMPACT_ATOMS: atom_id res chain seq x y z
N MET A 1 33.85 9.78 -5.27
CA MET A 1 33.60 10.91 -4.35
C MET A 1 34.17 10.53 -2.99
N LEU A 2 34.43 11.49 -2.11
CA LEU A 2 34.83 11.20 -0.72
C LEU A 2 33.63 11.55 0.16
N THR A 3 33.33 10.72 1.16
CA THR A 3 32.37 11.09 2.21
C THR A 3 32.96 12.18 3.11
N GLU A 4 32.12 12.80 3.95
CA GLU A 4 32.56 13.74 4.99
C GLU A 4 33.62 13.14 5.94
N ASN A 5 33.71 11.81 6.02
CA ASN A 5 34.70 11.07 6.82
C ASN A 5 35.98 10.73 6.04
N GLY A 6 36.15 11.26 4.82
CA GLY A 6 37.32 11.00 3.98
C GLY A 6 37.35 9.60 3.36
N ASP A 7 36.24 8.87 3.41
CA ASP A 7 36.16 7.51 2.85
C ASP A 7 35.70 7.52 1.39
N VAL A 8 36.26 6.63 0.58
CA VAL A 8 36.03 6.59 -0.87
C VAL A 8 34.63 6.06 -1.15
N THR A 9 33.77 6.91 -1.69
CA THR A 9 32.47 6.51 -2.25
C THR A 9 32.55 6.37 -3.75
N SER A 10 32.54 5.12 -4.20
CA SER A 10 32.35 4.78 -5.60
C SER A 10 30.89 4.96 -6.00
N ARG A 11 30.65 5.53 -7.19
CA ARG A 11 29.28 5.77 -7.70
C ARG A 11 28.62 4.50 -8.26
N THR A 12 29.44 3.47 -8.46
CA THR A 12 29.12 2.14 -8.98
C THR A 12 30.18 1.20 -8.42
N THR A 13 29.80 -0.01 -8.07
CA THR A 13 30.71 -1.09 -7.67
C THR A 13 31.16 -1.96 -8.83
N GLU A 14 30.75 -1.64 -10.07
CA GLU A 14 30.88 -2.46 -11.30
C GLU A 14 30.16 -3.83 -11.24
N ASP A 15 29.80 -4.29 -10.04
CA ASP A 15 28.90 -5.40 -9.79
C ASP A 15 27.43 -4.97 -9.96
N ALA A 16 26.76 -5.59 -10.92
CA ALA A 16 25.37 -5.33 -11.24
C ALA A 16 24.42 -5.60 -10.07
N LEU A 17 24.72 -6.57 -9.20
CA LEU A 17 23.88 -6.96 -8.05
C LEU A 17 23.92 -5.92 -6.93
N VAL A 18 25.06 -5.27 -6.74
CA VAL A 18 25.25 -4.26 -5.71
C VAL A 18 24.70 -2.90 -6.17
N ASP A 19 24.74 -2.62 -7.47
CA ASP A 19 24.24 -1.38 -8.07
C ASP A 19 22.75 -1.42 -8.51
N THR A 20 22.08 -2.57 -8.35
CA THR A 20 20.78 -2.85 -9.01
C THR A 20 19.69 -1.81 -8.74
N ILE A 21 19.68 -1.17 -7.57
CA ILE A 21 18.53 -0.39 -7.05
C ILE A 21 18.89 1.06 -6.69
N THR A 22 20.18 1.39 -6.65
CA THR A 22 20.71 2.71 -6.24
C THR A 22 21.12 3.59 -7.42
N GLY A 23 21.16 3.05 -8.65
CA GLY A 23 21.62 3.77 -9.84
C GLY A 23 20.55 4.59 -10.58
N PRO A 24 20.95 5.63 -11.36
CA PRO A 24 20.04 6.42 -12.20
C PRO A 24 19.42 5.61 -13.35
N ARG A 25 19.98 4.43 -13.67
CA ARG A 25 19.54 3.53 -14.75
C ARG A 25 18.92 2.24 -14.18
N LEU A 26 17.85 2.39 -13.40
CA LEU A 26 17.18 1.27 -12.73
C LEU A 26 16.77 0.14 -13.69
N ARG A 27 16.30 0.46 -14.91
CA ARG A 27 15.90 -0.55 -15.91
C ARG A 27 17.08 -1.43 -16.34
N ASP A 28 18.18 -0.81 -16.74
CA ASP A 28 19.36 -1.53 -17.25
C ASP A 28 20.01 -2.33 -16.12
N ALA A 29 20.04 -1.78 -14.91
CA ALA A 29 20.59 -2.45 -13.74
C ALA A 29 19.77 -3.68 -13.35
N LEU A 30 18.44 -3.60 -13.37
CA LEU A 30 17.55 -4.76 -13.14
C LEU A 30 17.72 -5.83 -14.22
N GLU A 31 17.83 -5.43 -15.48
CA GLU A 31 18.03 -6.37 -16.59
C GLU A 31 19.37 -7.12 -16.48
N ALA A 32 20.45 -6.41 -16.13
CA ALA A 32 21.77 -7.00 -15.93
C ALA A 32 21.79 -7.91 -14.69
N ALA A 33 21.30 -7.43 -13.55
CA ALA A 33 21.25 -8.19 -12.31
C ALA A 33 20.41 -9.47 -12.45
N TRP A 34 19.26 -9.38 -13.14
CA TRP A 34 18.39 -10.54 -13.35
C TRP A 34 19.03 -11.61 -14.22
N LYS A 35 19.87 -11.21 -15.19
CA LYS A 35 20.63 -12.14 -16.04
C LYS A 35 21.75 -12.84 -15.28
N ASP A 36 22.34 -12.15 -14.31
CA ASP A 36 23.39 -12.68 -13.46
C ASP A 36 22.83 -13.64 -12.39
N ASP A 37 21.95 -13.13 -11.51
CA ASP A 37 21.22 -13.95 -10.53
C ASP A 37 19.79 -13.41 -10.31
N ALA A 38 18.82 -14.12 -10.86
CA ALA A 38 17.40 -13.80 -10.74
C ALA A 38 16.88 -13.86 -9.29
N LEU A 39 17.37 -14.79 -8.47
CA LEU A 39 16.90 -14.97 -7.10
C LEU A 39 17.45 -13.87 -6.18
N ILE A 40 18.74 -13.55 -6.28
CA ILE A 40 19.34 -12.43 -5.55
C ILE A 40 18.67 -11.13 -5.99
N THR A 41 18.48 -10.92 -7.30
CA THR A 41 17.78 -9.73 -7.80
C THR A 41 16.38 -9.60 -7.22
N LEU A 42 15.60 -10.69 -7.20
CA LEU A 42 14.27 -10.70 -6.59
C LEU A 42 14.32 -10.33 -5.10
N LYS A 43 15.24 -10.93 -4.33
CA LYS A 43 15.43 -10.62 -2.91
C LYS A 43 15.80 -9.15 -2.71
N THR A 44 16.69 -8.61 -3.53
CA THR A 44 17.10 -7.19 -3.48
C THR A 44 15.92 -6.27 -3.80
N ILE A 45 15.09 -6.59 -4.80
CA ILE A 45 13.87 -5.82 -5.12
C ILE A 45 12.96 -5.74 -3.91
N PHE A 46 12.61 -6.89 -3.31
CA PHE A 46 11.74 -6.91 -2.14
C PHE A 46 12.40 -6.22 -0.93
N ASN A 47 13.70 -6.44 -0.71
CA ASN A 47 14.43 -5.79 0.38
C ASN A 47 14.50 -4.26 0.24
N SER A 48 14.46 -3.74 -0.99
CA SER A 48 14.40 -2.30 -1.23
C SER A 48 13.14 -1.64 -0.66
N ARG A 49 12.09 -2.42 -0.37
CA ARG A 49 10.90 -1.93 0.33
C ARG A 49 11.11 -1.80 1.83
N SER A 50 12.05 -2.54 2.41
CA SER A 50 12.21 -2.65 3.87
C SER A 50 12.21 -1.27 4.53
N TYR A 51 11.36 -1.10 5.54
CA TYR A 51 11.31 0.13 6.32
C TYR A 51 12.30 0.13 7.49
N LEU A 52 12.93 -1.02 7.79
CA LEU A 52 13.90 -1.20 8.87
C LEU A 52 15.32 -0.73 8.49
N GLY A 53 15.49 -0.11 7.33
CA GLY A 53 16.78 0.36 6.82
C GLY A 53 16.63 1.50 5.82
N LYS A 54 17.59 1.62 4.89
CA LYS A 54 17.63 2.67 3.85
C LYS A 54 16.74 2.35 2.64
N GLY A 55 15.66 1.60 2.82
CA GLY A 55 14.75 1.22 1.75
C GLY A 55 13.99 2.43 1.19
N SER A 56 13.55 2.32 -0.06
CA SER A 56 12.75 3.33 -0.75
C SER A 56 11.51 2.67 -1.34
N ARG A 57 10.34 2.99 -0.77
CA ARG A 57 9.05 2.52 -1.30
C ARG A 57 8.87 2.83 -2.78
N PHE A 58 9.38 3.98 -3.23
CA PHE A 58 9.25 4.42 -4.62
C PHE A 58 10.15 3.61 -5.55
N THR A 59 11.36 3.30 -5.09
CA THR A 59 12.27 2.44 -5.85
C THR A 59 11.70 1.03 -5.94
N PHE A 60 11.14 0.52 -4.84
CA PHE A 60 10.40 -0.74 -4.85
C PHE A 60 9.26 -0.74 -5.87
N TYR A 61 8.38 0.27 -5.89
CA TYR A 61 7.27 0.29 -6.85
C TYR A 61 7.73 0.33 -8.31
N ARG A 62 8.80 1.06 -8.61
CA ARG A 62 9.40 1.10 -9.96
C ARG A 62 9.98 -0.26 -10.36
N ALA A 63 10.70 -0.92 -9.44
CA ALA A 63 11.24 -2.27 -9.66
C ALA A 63 10.13 -3.33 -9.74
N ALA A 64 9.07 -3.22 -8.95
CA ALA A 64 7.88 -4.04 -9.07
C ALA A 64 7.17 -3.82 -10.42
N GLY A 65 7.19 -2.60 -10.96
CA GLY A 65 6.75 -2.32 -12.33
C GLY A 65 7.57 -3.03 -13.39
N TRP A 66 8.90 -3.11 -13.21
CA TRP A 66 9.75 -3.93 -14.07
C TRP A 66 9.35 -5.40 -14.02
N LEU A 67 9.12 -5.96 -12.81
CA LEU A 67 8.66 -7.34 -12.65
C LEU A 67 7.28 -7.56 -13.28
N ALA A 68 6.35 -6.62 -13.14
CA ALA A 68 5.02 -6.72 -13.73
C ALA A 68 5.07 -6.84 -15.26
N GLN A 69 6.01 -6.15 -15.90
CA GLN A 69 6.19 -6.16 -17.36
C GLN A 69 6.95 -7.39 -17.85
N ASN A 70 8.02 -7.79 -17.15
CA ASN A 70 8.97 -8.79 -17.66
C ASN A 70 8.76 -10.18 -17.03
N ARG A 71 8.31 -10.23 -15.76
CA ARG A 71 8.23 -11.43 -14.91
C ARG A 71 6.94 -11.43 -14.05
N PRO A 72 5.74 -11.32 -14.66
CA PRO A 72 4.49 -11.08 -13.92
C PRO A 72 4.14 -12.20 -12.94
N LEU A 73 4.40 -13.46 -13.30
CA LEU A 73 4.19 -14.60 -12.41
C LEU A 73 5.08 -14.52 -11.17
N THR A 74 6.34 -14.12 -11.34
CA THR A 74 7.26 -13.96 -10.22
C THR A 74 6.82 -12.84 -9.29
N LEU A 75 6.32 -11.71 -9.81
CA LEU A 75 5.75 -10.65 -8.96
C LEU A 75 4.58 -11.20 -8.15
N VAL A 76 3.59 -11.79 -8.83
CA VAL A 76 2.34 -12.25 -8.23
C VAL A 76 2.59 -13.30 -7.14
N SER A 77 3.42 -14.31 -7.40
CA SER A 77 3.74 -15.36 -6.44
C SER A 77 4.50 -14.87 -5.21
N ASN A 78 5.08 -13.66 -5.24
CA ASN A 78 5.87 -13.12 -4.15
C ASN A 78 5.20 -11.95 -3.40
N LEU A 79 3.99 -11.54 -3.77
CA LEU A 79 3.32 -10.40 -3.11
C LEU A 79 3.09 -10.60 -1.60
N GLU A 80 2.89 -11.84 -1.16
CA GLU A 80 2.69 -12.17 0.26
C GLU A 80 3.88 -11.77 1.15
N TRP A 81 5.11 -11.78 0.61
CA TRP A 81 6.32 -11.42 1.36
C TRP A 81 6.33 -9.97 1.86
N LEU A 82 5.49 -9.10 1.28
CA LEU A 82 5.33 -7.73 1.78
C LEU A 82 4.61 -7.66 3.12
N CYS A 83 3.79 -8.65 3.46
CA CYS A 83 2.91 -8.61 4.62
C CYS A 83 3.22 -9.70 5.66
N ARG A 84 3.98 -10.72 5.28
CA ARG A 84 4.35 -11.83 6.17
C ARG A 84 5.39 -11.41 7.22
N PRO A 85 5.31 -11.93 8.46
CA PRO A 85 6.20 -11.56 9.56
C PRO A 85 7.53 -12.31 9.47
N VAL A 86 8.36 -12.00 8.47
CA VAL A 86 9.59 -12.75 8.15
C VAL A 86 10.87 -12.15 8.73
N ILE A 87 10.78 -10.98 9.35
CA ILE A 87 11.93 -10.28 9.94
C ILE A 87 11.88 -10.38 11.45
N GLU A 88 12.97 -10.80 12.08
CA GLU A 88 13.11 -10.78 13.53
C GLU A 88 13.14 -9.35 14.07
N LYS A 89 12.29 -9.06 15.05
CA LYS A 89 12.40 -7.82 15.82
C LYS A 89 13.61 -7.96 16.73
N LYS A 90 14.63 -7.12 16.54
CA LYS A 90 15.75 -7.02 17.50
C LYS A 90 15.18 -6.53 18.82
N VAL A 91 15.13 -7.42 19.82
CA VAL A 91 14.86 -7.03 21.21
C VAL A 91 16.21 -6.62 21.79
N ASP A 92 16.33 -5.38 22.26
CA ASP A 92 17.49 -4.99 23.07
C ASP A 92 17.51 -5.90 24.31
N LYS A 93 18.51 -6.76 24.39
CA LYS A 93 18.74 -7.61 25.56
C LYS A 93 19.14 -6.72 26.73
N GLN A 94 18.16 -6.24 27.50
CA GLN A 94 18.41 -5.82 28.87
C GLN A 94 18.32 -7.05 29.76
N GLY A 95 19.47 -7.49 30.27
CA GLY A 95 19.57 -8.58 31.25
C GLY A 95 20.15 -9.85 30.65
N ASP A 96 21.19 -10.34 31.30
CA ASP A 96 21.78 -11.66 31.12
C ASP A 96 20.74 -12.76 31.42
N ASP A 97 20.99 -13.97 30.89
CA ASP A 97 20.21 -15.21 31.09
C ASP A 97 18.91 -15.38 30.28
N ASP A 98 19.03 -15.96 29.08
CA ASP A 98 18.55 -17.32 28.79
C ASP A 98 18.60 -17.58 27.27
N LEU A 99 19.46 -18.51 26.86
CA LEU A 99 19.39 -19.12 25.53
C LEU A 99 18.21 -20.10 25.52
N VAL A 100 17.00 -19.60 25.28
CA VAL A 100 15.85 -20.47 24.99
C VAL A 100 15.97 -20.95 23.55
N ILE A 101 16.51 -22.16 23.38
CA ILE A 101 16.31 -22.94 22.15
C ILE A 101 14.82 -23.28 22.12
N ILE A 102 14.04 -22.52 21.34
CA ILE A 102 12.65 -22.88 21.05
C ILE A 102 12.72 -23.95 19.99
N GLU A 103 12.55 -25.22 20.41
CA GLU A 103 12.19 -26.30 19.50
C GLU A 103 10.84 -25.96 18.89
N ALA A 104 10.86 -25.50 17.64
CA ALA A 104 9.63 -25.31 16.88
C ALA A 104 9.05 -26.69 16.56
N GLU A 105 7.97 -27.07 17.27
CA GLU A 105 7.11 -28.15 16.83
C GLU A 105 6.62 -27.83 15.42
N LYS A 106 7.15 -28.60 14.46
CA LYS A 106 6.90 -28.44 13.03
C LYS A 106 5.60 -29.12 12.64
N ASP A 107 4.48 -28.47 12.94
CA ASP A 107 3.32 -28.55 12.03
C ASP A 107 3.54 -27.52 10.91
N LEU A 108 4.62 -27.69 10.14
CA LEU A 108 5.00 -26.72 9.12
C LEU A 108 4.17 -26.92 7.87
N ASP A 109 3.13 -26.10 7.71
CA ASP A 109 2.75 -25.66 6.37
C ASP A 109 4.01 -25.07 5.70
N GLU A 110 4.42 -25.61 4.54
CA GLU A 110 5.58 -25.10 3.78
C GLU A 110 5.49 -23.59 3.58
N ARG A 111 4.27 -23.05 3.52
CA ARG A 111 4.04 -21.61 3.44
C ARG A 111 4.55 -20.89 4.67
N THR A 112 4.24 -21.29 5.89
CA THR A 112 4.63 -20.56 7.12
C THR A 112 6.04 -20.87 7.61
N ALA A 113 6.80 -21.68 6.88
CA ALA A 113 8.16 -22.09 7.24
C ALA A 113 9.16 -20.95 7.50
N PHE A 114 8.90 -19.76 6.97
CA PHE A 114 9.73 -18.57 7.13
C PHE A 114 9.13 -17.52 8.07
N ASP A 115 7.98 -17.79 8.68
CA ASP A 115 7.34 -16.85 9.60
C ASP A 115 8.06 -16.86 10.94
N VAL A 116 8.39 -15.68 11.44
CA VAL A 116 9.01 -15.45 12.73
C VAL A 116 7.93 -15.14 13.75
N LYS A 117 7.96 -15.80 14.90
CA LYS A 117 7.05 -15.51 16.02
C LYS A 117 7.26 -14.06 16.49
N HIS A 118 6.19 -13.25 16.45
CA HIS A 118 6.26 -11.80 16.69
C HIS A 118 7.19 -11.04 15.72
N GLY A 119 7.41 -11.62 14.54
CA GLY A 119 8.18 -11.01 13.47
C GLY A 119 7.48 -9.82 12.82
N VAL A 120 8.25 -9.14 12.01
CA VAL A 120 7.88 -7.92 11.31
C VAL A 120 7.87 -8.17 9.80
N SER A 121 6.97 -7.50 9.09
CA SER A 121 6.88 -7.61 7.65
C SER A 121 7.90 -6.74 6.93
N LEU A 122 8.29 -7.14 5.72
CA LEU A 122 9.20 -6.38 4.89
C LEU A 122 8.58 -5.07 4.38
N GLY A 123 7.30 -5.13 4.02
CA GLY A 123 6.50 -4.00 3.60
C GLY A 123 5.33 -3.77 4.53
N TYR A 124 4.30 -3.14 4.00
CA TYR A 124 3.04 -2.86 4.66
C TYR A 124 1.88 -3.38 3.79
N TRP A 125 0.76 -3.69 4.41
CA TRP A 125 -0.50 -4.03 3.72
C TRP A 125 -0.92 -2.97 2.68
N LYS A 126 -0.61 -1.69 2.93
CA LYS A 126 -0.86 -0.59 1.97
C LYS A 126 -0.11 -0.76 0.65
N ASP A 127 1.06 -1.42 0.65
CA ASP A 127 1.86 -1.59 -0.57
C ASP A 127 1.14 -2.41 -1.62
N LEU A 128 0.41 -3.45 -1.20
CA LEU A 128 -0.42 -4.25 -2.09
C LEU A 128 -1.48 -3.39 -2.80
N LEU A 129 -2.09 -2.46 -2.08
CA LEU A 129 -3.09 -1.54 -2.63
C LEU A 129 -2.48 -0.44 -3.48
N ASN A 130 -1.27 0.02 -3.12
CA ASN A 130 -0.51 0.97 -3.94
C ASN A 130 -0.12 0.36 -5.29
N LEU A 131 0.29 -0.91 -5.34
CA LEU A 131 0.58 -1.61 -6.58
C LEU A 131 -0.65 -1.66 -7.51
N LEU A 132 -1.85 -1.93 -6.96
CA LEU A 132 -3.09 -1.89 -7.74
C LEU A 132 -3.41 -0.49 -8.24
N ALA A 133 -3.27 0.53 -7.39
CA ALA A 133 -3.49 1.92 -7.79
C ALA A 133 -2.53 2.34 -8.92
N LEU A 134 -1.25 2.02 -8.82
CA LEU A 134 -0.28 2.31 -9.87
C LEU A 134 -0.60 1.56 -11.17
N ALA A 135 -1.00 0.29 -11.07
CA ALA A 135 -1.30 -0.53 -12.24
C ALA A 135 -2.52 -0.02 -13.03
N VAL A 136 -3.62 0.35 -12.36
CA VAL A 136 -4.83 0.90 -13.03
C VAL A 136 -4.54 2.23 -13.72
N ASN A 137 -3.63 3.03 -13.14
CA ASN A 137 -3.23 4.32 -13.70
C ASN A 137 -2.11 4.21 -14.74
N ASN A 138 -1.72 3.00 -15.17
CA ASN A 138 -0.58 2.77 -16.08
C ASN A 138 0.75 3.37 -15.61
N THR A 139 0.94 3.51 -14.30
CA THR A 139 2.15 4.05 -13.67
C THR A 139 2.95 3.00 -12.88
N LEU A 140 2.51 1.73 -12.91
CA LEU A 140 3.30 0.60 -12.44
C LEU A 140 4.36 0.24 -13.50
N ASP A 141 5.34 1.13 -13.66
CA ASP A 141 6.45 1.02 -14.60
C ASP A 141 7.75 1.53 -13.94
N VAL A 142 8.88 1.13 -14.51
CA VAL A 142 10.22 1.50 -14.07
C VAL A 142 10.51 2.98 -14.26
N LEU A 143 9.93 3.62 -15.27
CA LEU A 143 10.22 5.01 -15.62
C LEU A 143 9.21 5.98 -15.01
N SER A 144 7.99 5.52 -14.73
CA SER A 144 6.96 6.32 -14.06
C SER A 144 7.38 6.73 -12.65
N ASN A 145 6.88 7.90 -12.21
CA ASN A 145 7.03 8.37 -10.85
C ASN A 145 5.79 7.99 -10.02
N PRO A 146 5.90 7.07 -9.04
CA PRO A 146 4.73 6.63 -8.28
C PRO A 146 4.08 7.75 -7.45
N ARG A 147 4.78 8.87 -7.22
CA ARG A 147 4.22 10.03 -6.50
C ARG A 147 3.04 10.66 -7.22
N ASP A 148 3.02 10.60 -8.54
CA ASP A 148 1.99 11.25 -9.37
C ASP A 148 0.59 10.68 -9.08
N VAL A 149 0.51 9.44 -8.58
CA VAL A 149 -0.73 8.77 -8.18
C VAL A 149 -0.89 8.73 -6.66
N LEU A 150 0.20 8.45 -5.92
CA LEU A 150 0.14 8.16 -4.48
C LEU A 150 0.19 9.39 -3.58
N ASN A 151 0.70 10.52 -4.07
CA ASN A 151 0.83 11.77 -3.34
C ASN A 151 0.03 12.86 -4.05
N VAL A 152 -1.31 12.72 -4.12
CA VAL A 152 -2.15 13.84 -4.53
C VAL A 152 -2.05 14.89 -3.43
N GLU A 153 -1.25 15.93 -3.64
CA GLU A 153 -1.30 17.12 -2.80
C GLU A 153 -2.73 17.65 -2.86
N ASP A 154 -3.42 17.63 -1.73
CA ASP A 154 -4.68 18.34 -1.60
C ASP A 154 -4.35 19.82 -1.82
N VAL A 155 -4.77 20.34 -2.98
CA VAL A 155 -4.66 21.76 -3.40
C VAL A 155 -5.27 22.72 -2.35
N HIS A 156 -5.96 22.18 -1.35
CA HIS A 156 -6.39 22.90 -0.15
C HIS A 156 -5.25 23.52 0.67
N SER A 157 -4.05 22.94 0.66
CA SER A 157 -2.94 23.40 1.51
C SER A 157 -2.16 24.60 0.94
N SER A 158 -2.27 24.89 -0.36
CA SER A 158 -1.55 25.98 -1.03
C SER A 158 -2.37 27.28 -1.18
N ILE A 159 -3.68 27.27 -0.87
CA ILE A 159 -4.54 28.47 -0.98
C ILE A 159 -4.53 29.30 0.33
N SER A 160 -4.12 28.76 1.47
CA SER A 160 -4.10 29.52 2.74
C SER A 160 -2.83 30.37 2.95
N GLY A 161 -1.92 30.45 1.97
CA GLY A 161 -0.57 30.99 2.16
C GLY A 161 -0.19 32.27 1.40
N GLN A 162 -1.02 32.82 0.51
CA GLN A 162 -0.65 34.02 -0.26
C GLN A 162 -1.82 35.02 -0.40
N ALA A 163 -2.16 35.67 0.72
CA ALA A 163 -2.75 36.99 0.68
C ALA A 163 -1.61 38.02 0.62
N SER A 164 -1.11 38.31 -0.58
CA SER A 164 -0.24 39.47 -0.82
C SER A 164 -0.84 40.32 -1.94
N THR A 165 -1.31 41.48 -1.52
CA THR A 165 -1.63 42.69 -2.28
C THR A 165 -0.96 42.80 -3.65
N ARG A 166 -1.77 42.91 -4.71
CA ARG A 166 -1.46 43.80 -5.85
C ARG A 166 -2.73 44.17 -6.62
N SER A 167 -3.14 45.40 -6.38
CA SER A 167 -4.01 46.23 -7.21
C SER A 167 -3.43 46.40 -8.63
N GLY A 168 -4.29 46.27 -9.64
CA GLY A 168 -3.95 46.59 -11.04
C GLY A 168 -5.13 46.29 -11.95
N ALA A 169 -5.75 47.37 -12.45
CA ALA A 169 -6.91 47.36 -13.35
C ALA A 169 -6.60 46.74 -14.72
N GLY A 170 -7.62 46.18 -15.39
CA GLY A 170 -7.50 45.74 -16.78
C GLY A 170 -8.62 44.84 -17.28
N ASP A 171 -9.69 45.48 -17.71
CA ASP A 171 -10.45 45.17 -18.94
C ASP A 171 -11.46 44.00 -19.02
N THR A 172 -12.56 44.35 -19.66
CA THR A 172 -13.85 43.69 -19.73
C THR A 172 -13.93 42.68 -20.88
N ASN A 173 -14.20 41.41 -20.59
CA ASN A 173 -15.03 40.56 -21.45
C ASN A 173 -15.56 39.33 -20.70
N LYS A 174 -16.65 39.50 -19.93
CA LYS A 174 -17.41 38.37 -19.37
C LYS A 174 -18.46 37.94 -20.38
N GLN A 175 -18.08 37.05 -21.29
CA GLN A 175 -19.06 36.24 -22.01
C GLN A 175 -19.79 35.36 -20.99
N HIS A 176 -21.12 35.45 -21.04
CA HIS A 176 -22.06 34.84 -20.11
C HIS A 176 -22.01 33.31 -20.25
N LEU A 177 -21.28 32.62 -19.39
CA LEU A 177 -21.44 31.17 -19.19
C LEU A 177 -22.70 30.93 -18.35
N PRO A 178 -23.51 29.90 -18.67
CA PRO A 178 -24.74 29.62 -17.94
C PRO A 178 -24.43 29.37 -16.46
N GLN A 179 -25.11 30.13 -15.62
CA GLN A 179 -24.94 30.15 -14.18
C GLN A 179 -25.48 28.83 -13.60
N CYS A 180 -24.58 27.86 -13.44
CA CYS A 180 -24.88 26.62 -12.73
C CYS A 180 -25.13 26.95 -11.26
N GLY A 181 -26.36 26.76 -10.78
CA GLY A 181 -26.82 27.09 -9.41
C GLY A 181 -26.25 26.20 -8.31
N HIS A 182 -25.00 25.75 -8.45
CA HIS A 182 -24.32 24.87 -7.52
C HIS A 182 -23.22 25.63 -6.77
N THR A 183 -23.21 25.54 -5.44
CA THR A 183 -22.14 26.04 -4.59
C THR A 183 -20.78 25.43 -5.01
N ALA A 184 -19.66 26.11 -4.71
CA ALA A 184 -18.33 25.60 -5.02
C ALA A 184 -18.07 24.18 -4.44
N GLU A 185 -18.69 23.86 -3.29
CA GLU A 185 -18.63 22.54 -2.67
C GLU A 185 -19.38 21.48 -3.47
N THR A 186 -20.59 21.79 -3.94
CA THR A 186 -21.40 20.86 -4.74
C THR A 186 -20.75 20.60 -6.10
N VAL A 187 -20.16 21.62 -6.75
CA VAL A 187 -19.36 21.45 -7.97
C VAL A 187 -18.16 20.53 -7.74
N ARG A 188 -17.41 20.73 -6.65
CA ARG A 188 -16.27 19.85 -6.28
C ARG A 188 -16.73 18.43 -5.97
N GLN A 189 -17.90 18.26 -5.37
CA GLN A 189 -18.44 16.94 -5.04
C GLN A 189 -18.90 16.20 -6.30
N ILE A 190 -19.51 16.91 -7.25
CA ILE A 190 -19.85 16.38 -8.58
C ILE A 190 -18.58 15.99 -9.33
N GLN A 191 -17.58 16.87 -9.40
CA GLN A 191 -16.30 16.58 -10.06
C GLN A 191 -15.59 15.36 -9.44
N ARG A 192 -15.61 15.25 -8.10
CA ARG A 192 -15.08 14.07 -7.39
C ARG A 192 -15.82 12.80 -7.79
N ARG A 193 -17.16 12.81 -7.77
CA ARG A 193 -17.99 11.67 -8.19
C ARG A 193 -17.74 11.28 -9.65
N THR A 194 -17.71 12.24 -10.57
CA THR A 194 -17.44 11.98 -12.00
C THR A 194 -16.07 11.36 -12.20
N ARG A 195 -15.04 11.87 -11.53
CA ARG A 195 -13.69 11.30 -11.57
C ARG A 195 -13.68 9.88 -11.00
N ASP A 196 -14.37 9.64 -9.89
CA ASP A 196 -14.47 8.31 -9.27
C ASP A 196 -15.20 7.30 -10.19
N ASP A 197 -16.26 7.73 -10.90
CA ASP A 197 -16.96 6.94 -11.91
C ASP A 197 -16.07 6.59 -13.12
N CYS A 198 -15.28 7.56 -13.59
CA CYS A 198 -14.30 7.34 -14.67
C CYS A 198 -13.23 6.32 -14.26
N VAL A 199 -12.70 6.42 -13.03
CA VAL A 199 -11.72 5.45 -12.51
C VAL A 199 -12.36 4.06 -12.39
N THR A 200 -13.61 3.96 -11.92
CA THR A 200 -14.32 2.68 -11.78
C THR A 200 -14.55 1.99 -13.13
N LYS A 201 -14.94 2.75 -14.17
CA LYS A 201 -15.06 2.24 -15.54
C LYS A 201 -13.72 1.76 -16.09
N GLN A 202 -12.67 2.56 -15.91
CA GLN A 202 -11.32 2.21 -16.33
C GLN A 202 -10.85 0.91 -15.67
N LEU A 203 -11.08 0.79 -14.36
CA LEU A 203 -10.78 -0.37 -13.55
C LEU A 203 -11.51 -1.64 -14.02
N TYR A 204 -12.81 -1.55 -14.36
CA TYR A 204 -13.55 -2.67 -14.97
C TYR A 204 -12.96 -3.11 -16.31
N ILE A 205 -12.63 -2.15 -17.17
CA ILE A 205 -11.98 -2.44 -18.46
C ILE A 205 -10.61 -3.10 -18.20
N PHE A 206 -9.82 -2.58 -17.27
CA PHE A 206 -8.49 -3.08 -16.98
C PHE A 206 -8.51 -4.49 -16.38
N PHE A 207 -9.46 -4.78 -15.48
CA PHE A 207 -9.62 -6.11 -14.89
C PHE A 207 -9.97 -7.17 -15.94
N ASN A 208 -10.86 -6.84 -16.88
CA ASN A 208 -11.26 -7.79 -17.91
C ASN A 208 -10.20 -7.95 -19.00
N ASN A 209 -9.50 -6.88 -19.38
CA ASN A 209 -8.60 -6.88 -20.54
C ASN A 209 -7.11 -7.08 -20.20
N THR A 210 -6.67 -6.82 -18.96
CA THR A 210 -5.26 -6.92 -18.58
C THR A 210 -5.04 -8.12 -17.67
N VAL A 211 -4.44 -9.19 -18.21
CA VAL A 211 -4.18 -10.45 -17.48
C VAL A 211 -3.30 -10.23 -16.26
N VAL A 212 -2.23 -9.44 -16.40
CA VAL A 212 -1.28 -9.13 -15.31
C VAL A 212 -1.99 -8.39 -14.17
N TYR A 213 -2.76 -7.35 -14.49
CA TYR A 213 -3.52 -6.61 -13.48
C TYR A 213 -4.53 -7.51 -12.75
N ARG A 214 -5.28 -8.32 -13.51
CA ARG A 214 -6.24 -9.26 -12.92
C ARG A 214 -5.56 -10.25 -11.98
N ALA A 215 -4.40 -10.78 -12.34
CA ALA A 215 -3.62 -11.67 -11.49
C ALA A 215 -3.18 -10.97 -10.19
N ILE A 216 -2.58 -9.78 -10.28
CA ILE A 216 -2.20 -8.98 -9.10
C ILE A 216 -3.44 -8.70 -8.24
N HIS A 217 -4.55 -8.27 -8.84
CA HIS A 217 -5.79 -7.97 -8.16
C HIS A 217 -6.33 -9.16 -7.37
N LEU A 218 -6.46 -10.32 -8.01
CA LEU A 218 -6.98 -11.52 -7.38
C LEU A 218 -6.07 -12.01 -6.26
N THR A 219 -4.75 -11.96 -6.46
CA THR A 219 -3.78 -12.34 -5.42
C THR A 219 -3.83 -11.39 -4.23
N VAL A 220 -3.89 -10.07 -4.45
CA VAL A 220 -4.06 -9.11 -3.35
C VAL A 220 -5.36 -9.37 -2.60
N ALA A 221 -6.48 -9.55 -3.31
CA ALA A 221 -7.77 -9.85 -2.69
C ALA A 221 -7.72 -11.14 -1.87
N TRP A 222 -7.05 -12.18 -2.38
CA TRP A 222 -6.86 -13.45 -1.69
C TRP A 222 -6.01 -13.30 -0.41
N VAL A 223 -4.86 -12.61 -0.48
CA VAL A 223 -3.98 -12.35 0.68
C VAL A 223 -4.72 -11.57 1.77
N PHE A 224 -5.51 -10.55 1.41
CA PHE A 224 -6.36 -9.83 2.36
C PHE A 224 -7.45 -10.72 2.96
N ALA A 225 -8.16 -11.49 2.14
CA ALA A 225 -9.27 -12.32 2.61
C ALA A 225 -8.79 -13.39 3.61
N GLU A 226 -7.69 -14.07 3.29
CA GLU A 226 -7.11 -15.10 4.16
C GLU A 226 -6.66 -14.50 5.50
N GLN A 227 -5.94 -13.38 5.49
CA GLN A 227 -5.49 -12.76 6.72
C GLN A 227 -6.64 -12.18 7.54
N LEU A 228 -7.64 -11.54 6.92
CA LEU A 228 -8.80 -11.03 7.64
C LEU A 228 -9.57 -12.15 8.33
N GLN A 229 -9.65 -13.33 7.72
CA GLN A 229 -10.26 -14.50 8.35
C GLN A 229 -9.47 -14.95 9.58
N LYS A 230 -8.13 -15.02 9.48
CA LYS A 230 -7.24 -15.34 10.60
C LYS A 230 -7.36 -14.30 11.72
N ASP A 231 -7.37 -13.02 11.39
CA ASP A 231 -7.49 -11.92 12.34
C ASP A 231 -8.85 -11.93 13.07
N LEU A 232 -9.95 -12.24 12.36
CA LEU A 232 -11.28 -12.35 12.98
C LEU A 232 -11.35 -13.49 13.98
N ALA A 233 -10.74 -14.63 13.65
CA ALA A 233 -10.66 -15.77 14.56
C ALA A 233 -9.77 -15.45 15.77
N ALA A 234 -8.60 -14.84 15.55
CA ALA A 234 -7.69 -14.43 16.61
C ALA A 234 -8.33 -13.43 17.58
N ARG A 235 -9.12 -12.49 17.06
CA ARG A 235 -9.87 -11.51 17.88
C ARG A 235 -10.89 -12.17 18.81
N GLN A 236 -11.48 -13.29 18.40
CA GLN A 236 -12.46 -14.04 19.18
C GLN A 236 -11.82 -15.03 20.17
N SER A 237 -10.50 -15.18 20.15
CA SER A 237 -9.77 -16.05 21.05
C SER A 237 -9.87 -15.58 22.51
N VAL A 238 -9.90 -16.56 23.42
CA VAL A 238 -9.80 -16.33 24.86
C VAL A 238 -8.35 -16.00 25.26
N ASP A 239 -7.38 -16.49 24.48
CA ASP A 239 -5.96 -16.23 24.71
C ASP A 239 -5.59 -14.80 24.31
N ILE A 240 -5.12 -14.04 25.29
CA ILE A 240 -4.69 -12.64 25.15
C ILE A 240 -3.51 -12.52 24.18
N SER A 241 -2.60 -13.49 24.17
CA SER A 241 -1.42 -13.48 23.28
C SER A 241 -1.83 -13.59 21.81
N VAL A 242 -2.79 -14.48 21.51
CA VAL A 242 -3.38 -14.65 20.17
C VAL A 242 -4.17 -13.40 19.78
N ARG A 243 -4.94 -12.83 20.71
CA ARG A 243 -5.74 -11.63 20.47
C ARG A 243 -4.89 -10.38 20.22
N ASN A 244 -3.72 -10.29 20.86
CA ASN A 244 -2.75 -9.23 20.62
C ASN A 244 -1.95 -9.46 19.32
N GLY A 245 -1.96 -10.69 18.78
CA GLY A 245 -1.35 -11.04 17.50
C GLY A 245 -2.20 -10.70 16.26
N VAL A 246 -3.32 -10.00 16.41
CA VAL A 246 -4.15 -9.54 15.28
C VAL A 246 -3.32 -8.63 14.39
N SER A 247 -3.29 -8.94 13.08
CA SER A 247 -2.46 -8.20 12.15
C SER A 247 -3.02 -6.80 11.83
N LEU A 248 -2.17 -5.93 11.26
CA LEU A 248 -2.59 -4.63 10.74
C LEU A 248 -3.42 -4.71 9.43
N CYS A 249 -3.73 -5.91 8.93
CA CYS A 249 -4.52 -6.11 7.72
C CYS A 249 -5.88 -5.39 7.81
N GLY A 250 -6.59 -5.52 8.94
CA GLY A 250 -7.88 -4.85 9.16
C GLY A 250 -7.82 -3.32 9.10
N LYS A 251 -6.68 -2.71 9.48
CA LYS A 251 -6.46 -1.27 9.35
C LYS A 251 -6.42 -0.86 7.87
N TRP A 252 -5.72 -1.62 7.05
CA TRP A 252 -5.47 -1.29 5.64
C TRP A 252 -6.49 -1.88 4.65
N ALA A 253 -7.33 -2.82 5.07
CA ALA A 253 -8.35 -3.42 4.22
C ALA A 253 -9.19 -2.32 3.52
N PRO A 254 -9.41 -2.41 2.20
CA PRO A 254 -10.20 -1.41 1.48
C PRO A 254 -11.57 -1.19 2.14
N SER A 255 -12.01 0.07 2.17
CA SER A 255 -13.33 0.44 2.67
C SER A 255 -13.98 1.41 1.73
N HIS A 256 -15.29 1.24 1.60
CA HIS A 256 -16.05 1.90 0.55
C HIS A 256 -15.78 3.41 0.45
N GLY A 257 -15.54 3.89 -0.76
CA GLY A 257 -15.38 5.31 -1.09
C GLY A 257 -14.03 5.94 -0.74
N ASN A 258 -13.09 5.20 -0.14
CA ASN A 258 -11.74 5.70 0.18
C ASN A 258 -10.78 5.57 -1.02
N PHE A 259 -9.60 6.22 -0.94
CA PHE A 259 -8.63 6.27 -2.04
C PHE A 259 -8.35 4.90 -2.68
N HIS A 260 -7.99 3.88 -1.89
CA HIS A 260 -7.68 2.56 -2.43
C HIS A 260 -8.91 1.83 -2.99
N ASP A 261 -10.09 2.03 -2.39
CA ASP A 261 -11.36 1.45 -2.87
C ASP A 261 -11.69 1.94 -4.29
N LYS A 262 -11.39 3.20 -4.61
CA LYS A 262 -11.55 3.74 -5.96
C LYS A 262 -10.66 3.04 -7.00
N HIS A 263 -9.55 2.44 -6.56
CA HIS A 263 -8.55 1.80 -7.42
C HIS A 263 -8.53 0.26 -7.33
N THR A 264 -9.31 -0.32 -6.42
CA THR A 264 -9.50 -1.75 -6.28
C THR A 264 -10.95 -2.06 -6.57
N LEU A 265 -11.23 -2.97 -7.51
CA LEU A 265 -12.57 -3.45 -7.92
C LEU A 265 -13.39 -4.16 -6.82
N SER A 266 -13.10 -3.84 -5.58
CA SER A 266 -14.08 -3.80 -4.53
C SER A 266 -15.06 -2.66 -4.87
N PHE A 267 -16.20 -2.99 -5.49
CA PHE A 267 -17.41 -2.15 -5.54
C PHE A 267 -17.53 -1.06 -6.65
N GLY A 268 -18.18 -1.41 -7.77
CA GLY A 268 -18.89 -0.49 -8.71
C GLY A 268 -19.06 -1.11 -10.12
N ASN A 269 -20.21 -1.21 -10.81
CA ASN A 269 -21.41 -0.36 -10.92
C ASN A 269 -22.70 -1.20 -11.25
N GLU A 270 -23.88 -0.58 -11.10
CA GLU A 270 -25.28 -1.04 -11.12
C GLU A 270 -25.85 -1.68 -12.39
N GLN A 271 -25.22 -1.54 -13.57
CA GLN A 271 -25.87 -1.95 -14.81
C GLN A 271 -25.97 -3.47 -15.04
N ALA A 272 -25.23 -4.28 -14.26
CA ALA A 272 -25.20 -5.73 -14.37
C ALA A 272 -25.98 -6.47 -13.24
N ARG A 273 -26.82 -5.76 -12.47
CA ARG A 273 -27.20 -6.17 -11.10
C ARG A 273 -28.71 -6.20 -10.82
N SER A 274 -29.44 -7.22 -11.28
CA SER A 274 -30.86 -7.39 -10.86
C SER A 274 -31.10 -8.45 -9.78
N THR A 275 -30.25 -9.48 -9.64
CA THR A 275 -30.47 -10.56 -8.63
C THR A 275 -29.28 -10.73 -7.67
N ILE A 276 -28.07 -10.44 -8.13
CA ILE A 276 -26.83 -10.50 -7.32
C ILE A 276 -26.72 -9.31 -6.36
N ARG A 277 -27.47 -8.21 -6.61
CA ARG A 277 -27.39 -6.94 -5.88
C ARG A 277 -27.64 -7.09 -4.38
N GLU A 278 -28.71 -7.76 -3.99
CA GLU A 278 -29.08 -7.85 -2.57
C GLU A 278 -28.13 -8.76 -1.79
N THR A 279 -27.80 -9.93 -2.35
CA THR A 279 -26.80 -10.85 -1.80
C THR A 279 -25.43 -10.18 -1.66
N TYR A 280 -25.05 -9.38 -2.66
CA TYR A 280 -23.79 -8.64 -2.66
C TYR A 280 -23.78 -7.48 -1.67
N LEU A 281 -24.85 -6.68 -1.59
CA LEU A 281 -24.95 -5.60 -0.61
C LEU A 281 -24.93 -6.16 0.82
N ARG A 282 -25.62 -7.27 1.08
CA ARG A 282 -25.53 -7.99 2.35
C ARG A 282 -24.12 -8.50 2.64
N TYR A 283 -23.39 -9.00 1.63
CA TYR A 283 -22.01 -9.43 1.80
C TYR A 283 -21.06 -8.24 2.07
N ALA A 284 -21.29 -7.11 1.40
CA ALA A 284 -20.55 -5.86 1.58
C ALA A 284 -20.80 -5.24 2.95
N GLU A 285 -22.05 -5.21 3.40
CA GLU A 285 -22.42 -4.74 4.73
C GLU A 285 -21.80 -5.64 5.80
N ASN A 286 -21.88 -6.96 5.62
CA ASN A 286 -21.24 -7.92 6.52
C ASN A 286 -19.71 -7.78 6.54
N SER A 287 -19.07 -7.49 5.40
CA SER A 287 -17.62 -7.26 5.35
C SER A 287 -17.23 -5.94 6.04
N ILE A 288 -18.02 -4.88 5.88
CA ILE A 288 -17.83 -3.60 6.57
C ILE A 288 -17.95 -3.78 8.09
N VAL A 289 -18.96 -4.51 8.56
CA VAL A 289 -19.14 -4.80 10.00
C VAL A 289 -17.93 -5.57 10.54
N LYS A 290 -17.47 -6.61 9.84
CA LYS A 290 -16.30 -7.40 10.23
C LYS A 290 -15.02 -6.55 10.28
N ILE A 291 -14.75 -5.73 9.27
CA ILE A 291 -13.59 -4.84 9.23
C ILE A 291 -13.69 -3.77 10.34
N SER A 292 -14.88 -3.24 10.61
CA SER A 292 -15.08 -2.24 11.67
C SER A 292 -14.74 -2.78 13.06
N ALA A 293 -15.05 -4.06 13.31
CA ALA A 293 -14.75 -4.73 14.58
C ALA A 293 -13.23 -4.92 14.75
N LEU A 294 -12.52 -5.29 13.68
CA LEU A 294 -11.06 -5.37 13.68
C LEU A 294 -10.41 -4.01 13.91
N ARG A 295 -10.90 -2.96 13.24
CA ARG A 295 -10.35 -1.60 13.43
C ARG A 295 -10.60 -1.02 14.81
N LYS A 296 -11.72 -1.37 15.45
CA LYS A 296 -11.99 -1.01 16.84
C LYS A 296 -11.01 -1.71 17.77
N HIS A 297 -10.71 -2.99 17.51
CA HIS A 297 -9.71 -3.76 18.27
C HIS A 297 -8.29 -3.20 18.11
N LEU A 298 -7.94 -2.74 16.91
CA LEU A 298 -6.63 -2.17 16.60
C LEU A 298 -6.44 -0.71 17.05
N GLU A 299 -7.45 -0.08 17.69
CA GLU A 299 -7.40 1.32 18.13
C GLU A 299 -6.84 2.25 17.06
N VAL A 300 -7.41 2.18 15.84
CA VAL A 300 -6.92 2.95 14.69
C VAL A 300 -7.09 4.46 14.93
N VAL A 301 -6.04 5.06 15.48
CA VAL A 301 -5.92 6.45 15.96
C VAL A 301 -6.40 7.48 14.93
N GLU A 302 -6.21 7.20 13.64
CA GLU A 302 -6.65 8.08 12.57
C GLU A 302 -8.17 8.35 12.57
N ARG A 303 -8.98 7.42 13.09
CA ARG A 303 -10.44 7.62 13.24
C ARG A 303 -10.76 8.67 14.29
N ASP A 304 -10.11 8.61 15.44
CA ASP A 304 -10.35 9.54 16.53
C ASP A 304 -9.81 10.93 16.18
N ILE A 305 -8.68 10.99 15.47
CA ILE A 305 -8.16 12.24 14.91
C ILE A 305 -9.16 12.85 13.93
N THR A 306 -9.69 12.05 12.99
CA THR A 306 -10.65 12.54 11.98
C THR A 306 -11.98 12.95 12.62
N ALA A 307 -12.40 12.28 13.69
CA ALA A 307 -13.61 12.59 14.45
C ALA A 307 -13.42 13.75 15.45
N GLY A 308 -12.20 14.24 15.64
CA GLY A 308 -11.89 15.27 16.64
C GLY A 308 -12.02 14.79 18.09
N THR A 309 -12.06 13.48 18.31
CA THR A 309 -12.22 12.84 19.63
C THR A 309 -10.91 12.30 20.18
N PHE A 310 -9.79 12.51 19.48
CA PHE A 310 -8.48 12.09 19.94
C PHE A 310 -7.96 13.02 21.03
N GLU A 311 -8.00 12.56 22.28
CA GLU A 311 -7.31 13.20 23.39
C GLU A 311 -5.91 12.58 23.53
N ILE A 312 -4.88 13.43 23.53
CA ILE A 312 -3.50 13.01 23.82
C ILE A 312 -3.44 12.70 25.32
N SER A 313 -3.85 11.49 25.71
CA SER A 313 -3.63 10.96 27.05
C SER A 313 -2.81 9.66 26.96
N ASP A 314 -1.58 9.75 27.46
CA ASP A 314 -0.69 8.71 27.97
C ASP A 314 -0.81 7.27 27.42
N THR A 315 -0.80 7.10 26.08
CA THR A 315 -0.55 5.78 25.48
C THR A 315 0.39 5.86 24.28
N ILE A 316 1.53 6.55 24.44
CA ILE A 316 2.68 6.36 23.54
C ILE A 316 3.55 5.25 24.15
N GLY A 317 3.09 4.01 23.99
CA GLY A 317 3.84 2.79 24.32
C GLY A 317 4.21 1.96 23.09
N PHE A 318 3.86 2.41 21.88
CA PHE A 318 4.14 1.71 20.63
C PHE A 318 4.58 2.72 19.56
N LEU A 319 5.80 3.24 19.69
CA LEU A 319 6.64 3.74 18.61
C LEU A 319 7.98 4.17 19.23
N HIS A 320 8.83 3.19 19.49
CA HIS A 320 10.27 3.32 19.53
C HIS A 320 10.88 2.05 18.92
#